data_AF-A0A816AV39-F1
#
_entry.id   AF-A0A816AV39-F1
#
_cell.length_a   1.000
_cell.length_b   1.000
_cell.length_c   1.000
_cell.angle_alpha   90.00
_cell.angle_beta   90.00
_cell.angle_gamma   90.00
#
_symmetry.space_group_name_H-M   'P 1'
#
loop_
_entity.id
_entity.type
_entity.pdbx_description
1 polymer ?
#
loop_
_entity_poly.entity_id
_entity_poly.type
_entity_poly.pdbx_seq_one_letter_code
_entity_poly.pdbx_strand_id
1 'polypeptide(L)'
;MHILVITFLLIFITSSDCKIIRQVIAFGDSFFDTGNVFNYIFNRTNPPSPPYFKGTYSNGPNSITRVVTKIKYREEHVEFKNYAYGGATTDNQLIQGFSSYKDITLKVPGALQQIELFHQNKTGKQIPQKQRLYFLSAGGNNFFYNNSISYQAITESLLKCVQLLLSYGARHIFVLNFPPYQDSPIITRSGNLSIQHYVENFIIKGKL
;
A
#
# COMPACT_ATOMS: atom_id res chain seq x y z
N MET A 1 1.93 15.14 52.17
CA MET A 1 1.39 14.92 50.81
C MET A 1 2.44 15.40 49.81
N HIS A 2 3.24 14.49 49.25
CA HIS A 2 4.29 14.83 48.30
C HIS A 2 3.69 14.85 46.89
N ILE A 3 3.69 16.02 46.25
CA ILE A 3 3.33 16.16 44.83
C ILE A 3 4.63 15.97 44.04
N LEU A 4 4.77 14.81 43.42
CA LEU A 4 5.83 14.53 42.46
C LEU A 4 5.40 15.11 41.11
N VAL A 5 6.01 16.22 40.70
CA VAL A 5 5.85 16.75 39.34
C VAL A 5 6.83 15.99 38.45
N ILE A 6 6.33 15.02 37.68
CA ILE A 6 7.10 14.37 36.62
C ILE A 6 6.95 15.25 35.37
N THR A 7 7.95 16.10 35.14
CA THR A 7 8.10 16.84 33.91
C THR A 7 8.45 15.86 32.79
N PHE A 8 7.58 15.71 31.80
CA PHE A 8 7.89 14.95 30.59
C PHE A 8 8.95 15.71 29.78
N LEU A 9 10.21 15.30 29.91
CA LEU A 9 11.31 15.77 29.09
C LEU A 9 11.20 15.08 27.72
N LEU A 10 10.60 15.77 26.75
CA LEU A 10 10.68 15.41 25.33
C LEU A 10 12.11 15.68 24.83
N ILE A 11 12.98 14.68 24.93
CA ILE A 11 14.29 14.71 24.28
C ILE A 11 14.05 14.51 22.78
N PHE A 12 13.93 15.62 22.04
CA PHE A 12 14.15 15.58 20.60
C PHE A 12 15.65 15.46 20.37
N ILE A 13 16.17 14.23 20.22
CA ILE A 13 17.43 14.04 19.52
C ILE A 13 17.12 14.34 18.05
N THR A 14 17.24 15.61 17.65
CA THR A 14 17.29 15.97 16.24
C THR A 14 18.63 15.50 15.71
N SER A 15 18.74 14.23 15.31
CA SER A 15 19.78 13.87 14.36
C SER A 15 19.43 14.61 13.07
N SER A 16 20.18 15.67 12.77
CA SER A 16 20.19 16.39 11.51
C SER A 16 20.78 15.51 10.39
N ASP A 17 20.23 14.31 10.20
CA ASP A 17 20.39 13.58 8.95
C ASP A 17 19.46 14.28 7.98
N CYS A 18 20.00 15.16 7.13
CA CYS A 18 19.33 15.55 5.90
C CYS A 18 18.93 14.25 5.18
N LYS A 19 17.64 13.88 5.24
CA LYS A 19 17.12 12.58 4.80
C LYS A 19 17.03 12.55 3.28
N ILE A 20 18.18 12.48 2.63
CA ILE A 20 18.28 12.26 1.19
C ILE A 20 17.63 10.90 0.87
N ILE A 21 16.53 10.93 0.12
CA ILE A 21 15.88 9.72 -0.37
C ILE A 21 16.60 9.28 -1.64
N ARG A 22 17.17 8.08 -1.64
CA ARG A 22 17.81 7.48 -2.84
C ARG A 22 17.03 6.32 -3.42
N GLN A 23 16.06 5.79 -2.69
CA GLN A 23 15.22 4.72 -3.19
C GLN A 23 13.79 4.84 -2.63
N VAL A 24 12.82 4.70 -3.52
CA VAL A 24 11.42 4.51 -3.16
C VAL A 24 11.01 3.09 -3.52
N ILE A 25 10.35 2.41 -2.59
CA ILE A 25 9.83 1.06 -2.80
C ILE A 25 8.34 1.08 -2.48
N ALA A 26 7.50 0.64 -3.41
CA ALA A 26 6.05 0.57 -3.21
C ALA A 26 5.54 -0.86 -3.26
N PHE A 27 4.64 -1.18 -2.33
CA PHE A 27 3.88 -2.41 -2.23
C PHE A 27 2.40 -2.09 -2.15
N GLY A 28 1.58 -2.92 -2.75
CA GLY A 28 0.14 -2.79 -2.58
C GLY A 28 -0.69 -3.27 -3.75
N ASP A 29 -1.82 -2.61 -3.91
CA ASP A 29 -2.88 -2.94 -4.84
C ASP A 29 -2.94 -1.95 -6.03
N SER A 30 -4.13 -1.83 -6.63
CA SER A 30 -4.42 -0.98 -7.78
C SER A 30 -4.14 0.52 -7.54
N PHE A 31 -4.15 1.00 -6.29
CA PHE A 31 -3.80 2.39 -5.99
C PHE A 31 -2.34 2.70 -6.33
N PHE A 32 -1.46 1.72 -6.15
CA PHE A 32 -0.03 1.87 -6.40
C PHE A 32 0.45 1.11 -7.64
N ASP A 33 -0.30 0.17 -8.21
CA ASP A 33 0.10 -0.54 -9.42
C ASP A 33 0.31 0.43 -10.61
N THR A 34 1.54 0.44 -11.14
CA THR A 34 1.95 1.24 -12.30
C THR A 34 2.07 0.43 -13.59
N GLY A 35 1.46 -0.75 -13.63
CA GLY A 35 1.41 -1.62 -14.80
C GLY A 35 2.01 -3.02 -14.59
N ASN A 36 2.17 -3.50 -13.36
CA ASN A 36 2.64 -4.86 -13.08
C ASN A 36 1.61 -5.90 -13.55
N VAL A 37 0.33 -5.72 -13.21
CA VAL A 37 -0.74 -6.57 -13.76
C VAL A 37 -0.79 -6.46 -15.29
N PHE A 38 -0.71 -5.23 -15.80
CA PHE A 38 -0.74 -4.96 -17.23
C PHE A 38 0.39 -5.66 -17.99
N ASN A 39 1.64 -5.50 -17.57
CA ASN A 39 2.78 -6.02 -18.30
C ASN A 39 3.01 -7.51 -18.06
N TYR A 40 2.86 -7.99 -16.82
CA TYR A 40 3.33 -9.33 -16.43
C TYR A 40 2.22 -10.38 -16.32
N ILE A 41 0.97 -9.97 -16.14
CA ILE A 41 -0.15 -10.90 -15.94
C ILE A 41 -1.03 -10.97 -17.19
N PHE A 42 -1.34 -9.82 -17.79
CA PHE A 42 -2.32 -9.74 -18.89
C PHE A 42 -1.73 -9.25 -20.23
N ASN A 43 -0.42 -9.28 -20.40
CA ASN A 43 0.27 -8.93 -21.65
C ASN A 43 -0.31 -7.68 -22.35
N ARG A 44 -0.39 -6.59 -21.61
CA ARG A 44 -0.86 -5.26 -22.01
C ARG A 44 -2.34 -5.16 -22.37
N THR A 45 -3.18 -6.05 -21.83
CA THR A 45 -4.63 -6.02 -22.08
C THR A 45 -5.49 -5.58 -20.89
N ASN A 46 -4.97 -5.63 -19.66
CA ASN A 46 -5.71 -5.26 -18.43
C ASN A 46 -4.87 -4.45 -17.44
N PRO A 47 -5.33 -3.30 -16.94
CA PRO A 47 -6.56 -2.62 -17.34
C PRO A 47 -6.52 -2.16 -18.80
N PRO A 48 -7.67 -2.17 -19.52
CA PRO A 48 -7.73 -1.70 -20.90
C PRO A 48 -7.45 -0.19 -20.97
N SER A 49 -6.58 0.21 -21.89
CA SER A 49 -6.12 1.60 -22.02
C SER A 49 -6.37 2.07 -23.45
N PRO A 50 -7.41 2.90 -23.72
CA PRO A 50 -8.34 3.58 -22.79
C PRO A 50 -9.45 2.67 -22.20
N PRO A 51 -10.18 3.11 -21.12
CA PRO A 51 -10.14 4.44 -20.47
C PRO A 51 -9.06 4.59 -19.40
N TYR A 52 -8.36 3.51 -19.03
CA TYR A 52 -7.23 3.55 -18.11
C TYR A 52 -5.96 4.07 -18.80
N PHE A 53 -4.94 4.41 -18.02
CA PHE A 53 -3.70 4.98 -18.53
C PHE A 53 -2.54 3.98 -18.42
N LYS A 54 -2.19 3.33 -19.54
CA LYS A 54 -0.95 2.54 -19.69
C LYS A 54 -0.68 1.56 -18.52
N GLY A 55 -1.74 0.89 -18.05
CA GLY A 55 -1.65 -0.10 -16.97
C GLY A 55 -1.89 0.42 -15.55
N THR A 56 -2.11 1.72 -15.35
CA THR A 56 -2.60 2.24 -14.06
C THR A 56 -4.11 2.05 -13.94
N TYR A 57 -4.62 1.86 -12.72
CA TYR A 57 -6.07 1.87 -12.44
C TYR A 57 -6.61 3.30 -12.27
N SER A 58 -6.16 4.21 -13.15
CA SER A 58 -6.57 5.60 -13.23
C SER A 58 -6.56 6.06 -14.69
N ASN A 59 -7.14 7.21 -14.99
CA ASN A 59 -7.07 7.85 -16.32
C ASN A 59 -5.77 8.65 -16.52
N GLY A 60 -4.76 8.43 -15.67
CA GLY A 60 -3.45 9.06 -15.74
C GLY A 60 -2.45 8.39 -14.79
N PRO A 61 -1.29 9.04 -14.53
CA PRO A 61 -0.37 8.61 -13.48
C PRO A 61 -1.06 8.54 -12.11
N ASN A 62 -0.94 7.39 -11.44
CA ASN A 62 -1.50 7.15 -10.11
C ASN A 62 -0.75 7.94 -9.02
N SER A 63 -1.24 7.85 -7.78
CA SER A 63 -0.72 8.61 -6.64
C SER A 63 0.77 8.37 -6.40
N ILE A 64 1.21 7.11 -6.39
CA ILE A 64 2.63 6.78 -6.16
C ILE A 64 3.53 7.33 -7.27
N THR A 65 3.09 7.25 -8.54
CA THR A 65 3.84 7.83 -9.66
C THR A 65 4.03 9.34 -9.46
N ARG A 66 2.97 10.05 -9.07
CA ARG A 66 3.03 11.50 -8.84
C ARG A 66 3.96 11.85 -7.68
N VAL A 67 3.90 11.10 -6.58
CA VAL A 67 4.77 11.30 -5.40
C VAL A 67 6.23 11.06 -5.76
N VAL A 68 6.54 9.94 -6.43
CA VAL A 68 7.91 9.61 -6.86
C VAL A 68 8.46 10.65 -7.82
N THR A 69 7.66 11.14 -8.77
CA THR A 69 8.07 12.23 -9.67
C THR A 69 8.44 13.50 -8.89
N LYS A 70 7.66 13.87 -7.87
CA LYS A 70 7.99 15.02 -7.01
C LYS A 70 9.28 14.81 -6.21
N ILE A 71 9.52 13.59 -5.72
CA ILE A 71 10.77 13.25 -5.02
C ILE A 71 11.96 13.36 -5.99
N LYS A 72 11.86 12.77 -7.19
CA LYS A 72 12.89 12.83 -8.25
C LYS A 72 13.20 14.25 -8.74
N TYR A 73 12.26 15.18 -8.60
CA TYR A 73 12.50 16.58 -8.92
C TYR A 73 13.36 17.29 -7.86
N ARG A 74 13.31 16.82 -6.60
CA ARG A 74 14.05 17.41 -5.47
C ARG A 74 15.37 16.70 -5.18
N GLU A 75 15.42 15.41 -5.48
CA GLU A 75 16.53 14.52 -5.16
C GLU A 75 17.04 13.89 -6.46
N GLU A 76 18.34 13.97 -6.70
CA GLU A 76 18.94 13.32 -7.85
C GLU A 76 19.12 11.80 -7.63
N HIS A 77 19.10 11.03 -8.72
CA HIS A 77 19.41 9.60 -8.73
C HIS A 77 18.50 8.72 -7.82
N VAL A 78 17.22 9.07 -7.70
CA VAL A 78 16.27 8.25 -6.93
C VAL A 78 15.82 7.03 -7.74
N GLU A 79 16.13 5.85 -7.22
CA GLU A 79 15.63 4.59 -7.74
C GLU A 79 14.16 4.39 -7.30
N PHE A 80 13.31 3.89 -8.19
CA PHE A 80 11.94 3.53 -7.85
C PHE A 80 11.69 2.07 -8.20
N LYS A 81 11.28 1.28 -7.20
CA LYS A 81 10.82 -0.10 -7.37
C LYS A 81 9.36 -0.21 -6.97
N ASN A 82 8.53 -0.78 -7.83
CA ASN A 82 7.12 -0.97 -7.57
C ASN A 82 6.75 -2.44 -7.68
N TYR A 83 6.30 -3.00 -6.56
CA TYR A 83 5.86 -4.38 -6.43
C TYR A 83 4.34 -4.49 -6.31
N ALA A 84 3.59 -3.38 -6.40
CA ALA A 84 2.15 -3.39 -6.30
C ALA A 84 1.50 -4.11 -7.49
N TYR A 85 0.41 -4.84 -7.25
CA TYR A 85 -0.41 -5.51 -8.27
C TYR A 85 -1.87 -5.20 -8.03
N GLY A 86 -2.59 -4.75 -9.05
CA GLY A 86 -4.05 -4.59 -9.01
C GLY A 86 -4.75 -5.84 -8.46
N GLY A 87 -5.61 -5.65 -7.46
CA GLY A 87 -6.33 -6.74 -6.78
C GLY A 87 -5.55 -7.44 -5.66
N ALA A 88 -4.36 -6.97 -5.30
CA ALA A 88 -3.64 -7.50 -4.15
C ALA A 88 -4.41 -7.29 -2.83
N THR A 89 -4.44 -8.32 -2.00
CA THR A 89 -4.87 -8.28 -0.60
C THR A 89 -3.69 -7.99 0.32
N THR A 90 -3.92 -7.85 1.63
CA THR A 90 -2.83 -7.73 2.62
C THR A 90 -1.93 -8.96 2.64
N ASP A 91 -2.50 -10.16 2.55
CA ASP A 91 -1.81 -11.45 2.61
C ASP A 91 -2.63 -12.52 1.89
N ASN A 92 -2.02 -13.25 0.96
CA ASN A 92 -2.67 -14.34 0.24
C ASN A 92 -3.06 -15.54 1.11
N GLN A 93 -2.42 -15.72 2.27
CA GLN A 93 -2.83 -16.78 3.22
C GLN A 93 -4.11 -16.40 3.96
N LEU A 94 -4.36 -15.12 4.20
CA LEU A 94 -5.61 -14.63 4.79
C LEU A 94 -6.72 -14.63 3.75
N ILE A 95 -6.49 -13.97 2.61
CA ILE A 95 -7.39 -13.95 1.45
C ILE A 95 -6.53 -13.87 0.19
N GLN A 96 -6.69 -14.81 -0.74
CA GLN A 96 -5.99 -14.76 -2.03
C GLN A 96 -6.40 -13.52 -2.84
N GLY A 97 -5.41 -12.75 -3.32
CA GLY A 97 -5.64 -11.63 -4.23
C GLY A 97 -5.76 -12.09 -5.68
N PHE A 98 -6.58 -11.39 -6.47
CA PHE A 98 -6.84 -11.73 -7.87
C PHE A 98 -6.90 -10.50 -8.76
N SER A 99 -6.49 -10.64 -10.01
CA SER A 99 -6.88 -9.69 -11.06
C SER A 99 -7.70 -10.43 -12.11
N SER A 100 -8.81 -9.83 -12.53
CA SER A 100 -9.71 -10.39 -13.55
C SER A 100 -9.76 -9.50 -14.78
N TYR A 101 -9.84 -10.11 -15.95
CA TYR A 101 -10.12 -9.45 -17.23
C TYR A 101 -10.87 -10.41 -18.15
N LYS A 102 -12.05 -9.98 -18.64
CA LYS A 102 -12.99 -10.86 -19.34
C LYS A 102 -13.26 -12.11 -18.48
N ASP A 103 -13.20 -13.29 -19.07
CA ASP A 103 -13.45 -14.57 -18.39
C ASP A 103 -12.21 -15.16 -17.70
N ILE A 104 -11.11 -14.40 -17.65
CA ILE A 104 -9.84 -14.84 -17.06
C ILE A 104 -9.65 -14.19 -15.70
N THR A 105 -9.45 -15.00 -14.66
CA THR A 105 -9.08 -14.55 -13.32
C THR A 105 -7.77 -15.20 -12.91
N LEU A 106 -6.77 -14.38 -12.58
CA LEU A 106 -5.42 -14.83 -12.24
C LEU A 106 -5.04 -14.36 -10.84
N LYS A 107 -4.29 -15.21 -10.12
CA LYS A 107 -3.78 -14.88 -8.79
C LYS A 107 -2.72 -13.79 -8.89
N VAL A 108 -2.74 -12.86 -7.94
CA VAL A 108 -1.70 -11.84 -7.78
C VAL A 108 -1.13 -11.88 -6.36
N PRO A 109 0.15 -11.52 -6.17
CA PRO A 109 0.77 -11.55 -4.85
C PRO A 109 0.12 -10.50 -3.93
N GLY A 110 -0.21 -10.92 -2.72
CA GLY A 110 -0.63 -10.02 -1.64
C GLY A 110 0.54 -9.15 -1.16
N ALA A 111 0.26 -8.08 -0.42
CA ALA A 111 1.28 -7.13 0.03
C ALA A 111 2.41 -7.82 0.84
N LEU A 112 2.07 -8.79 1.69
CA LEU A 112 3.06 -9.59 2.41
C LEU A 112 4.00 -10.33 1.45
N GLN A 113 3.45 -11.02 0.45
CA GLN A 113 4.23 -11.74 -0.56
C GLN A 113 5.06 -10.79 -1.45
N GLN A 114 4.55 -9.60 -1.76
CA GLN A 114 5.31 -8.58 -2.49
C GLN A 114 6.55 -8.12 -1.70
N ILE A 115 6.44 -7.98 -0.38
CA ILE A 115 7.56 -7.64 0.51
C ILE A 115 8.59 -8.78 0.55
N GLU A 116 8.14 -10.03 0.62
CA GLU A 116 9.00 -11.21 0.55
C GLU A 116 9.77 -11.27 -0.79
N LEU A 117 9.07 -11.06 -1.91
CA LEU A 117 9.66 -11.01 -3.25
C LEU A 117 10.70 -9.89 -3.38
N PHE A 118 10.45 -8.70 -2.81
CA PHE A 118 11.44 -7.63 -2.79
C PHE A 118 12.70 -8.03 -2.01
N HIS A 119 12.54 -8.72 -0.89
CA HIS A 119 13.68 -9.17 -0.09
C HIS A 119 14.50 -10.25 -0.79
N GLN A 120 13.84 -11.19 -1.46
CA GLN A 120 14.49 -12.26 -2.21
C GLN A 120 15.24 -11.73 -3.43
N ASN A 121 14.69 -10.73 -4.12
CA ASN A 121 15.27 -10.15 -5.34
C ASN A 121 16.34 -9.07 -5.09
N LYS A 122 17.13 -9.21 -4.01
CA LYS A 122 18.26 -8.31 -3.74
C LYS A 122 19.42 -8.60 -4.68
N THR A 123 19.51 -7.85 -5.77
CA THR A 123 20.65 -7.86 -6.67
C THR A 123 21.47 -6.57 -6.55
N GLY A 124 22.78 -6.66 -6.74
CA GLY A 124 23.69 -5.50 -6.74
C GLY A 124 23.85 -4.78 -5.39
N LYS A 125 24.51 -3.61 -5.44
CA LYS A 125 24.77 -2.76 -4.26
C LYS A 125 23.45 -2.21 -3.71
N GLN A 126 23.19 -2.51 -2.45
CA GLN A 126 21.98 -2.10 -1.76
C GLN A 126 22.10 -0.65 -1.25
N ILE A 127 21.12 0.20 -1.58
CA ILE A 127 20.97 1.54 -0.99
C ILE A 127 20.81 1.40 0.54
N PRO A 128 21.49 2.17 1.39
CA PRO A 128 21.31 2.10 2.84
C PRO A 128 19.85 2.27 3.28
N GLN A 129 19.38 1.49 4.26
CA GLN A 129 17.99 1.54 4.74
C GLN A 129 17.53 2.96 5.14
N LYS A 130 18.42 3.77 5.71
CA LYS A 130 18.14 5.17 6.08
C LYS A 130 17.87 6.11 4.88
N GLN A 131 18.19 5.70 3.66
CA GLN A 131 17.94 6.45 2.43
C GLN A 131 16.76 5.87 1.62
N ARG A 132 16.03 4.90 2.20
CA ARG A 132 14.88 4.26 1.57
C ARG A 132 13.58 4.83 2.15
N LEU A 133 12.58 4.98 1.29
CA LEU A 133 11.20 5.27 1.66
C LEU A 133 10.30 4.16 1.12
N TYR A 134 9.56 3.53 2.02
CA TYR A 134 8.65 2.43 1.73
C TYR A 134 7.21 2.94 1.70
N PHE A 135 6.44 2.55 0.69
CA PHE A 135 5.01 2.81 0.57
C PHE A 135 4.25 1.48 0.63
N LEU A 136 3.17 1.44 1.39
CA LEU A 136 2.30 0.27 1.56
C LEU A 136 0.83 0.68 1.43
N SER A 137 0.08 0.02 0.55
CA SER A 137 -1.38 0.19 0.40
C SER A 137 -2.05 -1.16 0.18
N ALA A 138 -2.85 -1.64 1.13
CA ALA A 138 -3.63 -2.87 0.98
C ALA A 138 -4.80 -2.90 1.97
N GLY A 139 -5.71 -3.86 1.77
CA GLY A 139 -6.86 -4.10 2.66
C GLY A 139 -8.21 -3.91 1.99
N GLY A 140 -8.31 -3.02 1.00
CA GLY A 140 -9.55 -2.78 0.25
C GLY A 140 -10.07 -4.06 -0.41
N ASN A 141 -9.17 -4.78 -1.07
CA ASN A 141 -9.52 -6.01 -1.77
C ASN A 141 -9.88 -7.15 -0.80
N ASN A 142 -9.37 -7.16 0.44
CA ASN A 142 -9.77 -8.15 1.45
C ASN A 142 -11.28 -8.07 1.70
N PHE A 143 -11.80 -6.86 1.90
CA PHE A 143 -13.25 -6.63 2.05
C PHE A 143 -14.02 -6.95 0.78
N PHE A 144 -13.47 -6.61 -0.38
CA PHE A 144 -14.13 -6.88 -1.66
C PHE A 144 -14.29 -8.39 -1.92
N TYR A 145 -13.27 -9.20 -1.60
CA TYR A 145 -13.33 -10.65 -1.79
C TYR A 145 -14.03 -11.40 -0.66
N ASN A 146 -14.07 -10.83 0.56
CA ASN A 146 -14.80 -11.38 1.68
C ASN A 146 -15.42 -10.24 2.49
N ASN A 147 -16.71 -9.96 2.26
CA ASN A 147 -17.42 -8.88 2.94
C ASN A 147 -17.66 -9.13 4.44
N SER A 148 -17.40 -10.36 4.92
CA SER A 148 -17.61 -10.78 6.31
C SER A 148 -16.31 -10.81 7.12
N ILE A 149 -15.16 -10.53 6.49
CA ILE A 149 -13.88 -10.44 7.20
C ILE A 149 -13.92 -9.30 8.22
N SER A 150 -13.32 -9.49 9.39
CA SER A 150 -13.24 -8.43 10.39
C SER A 150 -12.17 -7.40 10.01
N TYR A 151 -12.42 -6.13 10.36
CA TYR A 151 -11.41 -5.08 10.31
C TYR A 151 -10.15 -5.47 11.08
N GLN A 152 -10.31 -6.08 12.25
CA GLN A 152 -9.21 -6.54 13.08
C GLN A 152 -8.29 -7.51 12.31
N ALA A 153 -8.83 -8.49 11.59
CA ALA A 153 -8.02 -9.44 10.83
C ALA A 153 -7.22 -8.74 9.71
N ILE A 154 -7.82 -7.75 9.04
CA ILE A 154 -7.13 -6.96 8.01
C ILE A 154 -6.04 -6.09 8.64
N THR A 155 -6.34 -5.40 9.74
CA THR A 155 -5.37 -4.57 10.47
C THR A 155 -4.20 -5.40 10.99
N GLU A 156 -4.46 -6.57 11.57
CA GLU A 156 -3.41 -7.51 12.01
C GLU A 156 -2.55 -7.98 10.84
N SER A 157 -3.17 -8.30 9.69
CA SER A 157 -2.44 -8.68 8.47
C SER A 157 -1.59 -7.54 7.90
N LEU A 158 -2.09 -6.30 7.93
CA LEU A 158 -1.32 -5.12 7.52
C LEU A 158 -0.18 -4.84 8.50
N LEU A 159 -0.40 -5.03 9.80
CA LEU A 159 0.65 -4.91 10.82
C LEU A 159 1.77 -5.95 10.60
N LYS A 160 1.44 -7.18 10.20
CA LYS A 160 2.45 -8.18 9.79
C LYS A 160 3.32 -7.68 8.64
N CYS A 161 2.74 -7.02 7.63
CA CYS A 161 3.50 -6.42 6.54
C CYS A 161 4.49 -5.35 7.04
N VAL A 162 4.04 -4.48 7.94
CA VAL A 162 4.89 -3.44 8.56
C VAL A 162 5.99 -4.08 9.41
N GLN A 163 5.67 -5.06 10.24
CA GLN A 163 6.63 -5.79 11.07
C GLN A 163 7.70 -6.49 10.21
N LEU A 164 7.32 -7.06 9.06
CA LEU A 164 8.26 -7.68 8.13
C LEU A 164 9.22 -6.65 7.51
N LEU A 165 8.72 -5.47 7.12
CA LEU A 165 9.59 -4.39 6.66
C LEU A 165 10.56 -3.92 7.75
N LEU A 166 10.08 -3.77 8.98
CA LEU A 166 10.90 -3.39 10.13
C LEU A 166 11.98 -4.43 10.43
N SER A 167 11.65 -5.73 10.36
CA SER A 167 12.63 -6.82 10.55
C SER A 167 13.70 -6.83 9.45
N TYR A 168 13.38 -6.34 8.25
CA TYR A 168 14.34 -6.11 7.17
C TYR A 168 15.14 -4.80 7.30
N GLY A 169 14.94 -4.06 8.40
CA GLY A 169 15.69 -2.84 8.69
C GLY A 169 15.06 -1.58 8.13
N ALA A 170 13.83 -1.61 7.60
CA ALA A 170 13.15 -0.40 7.16
C ALA A 170 12.98 0.58 8.34
N ARG A 171 13.10 1.88 8.04
CA ARG A 171 12.98 2.97 9.03
C ARG A 171 11.97 4.05 8.62
N HIS A 172 11.61 4.11 7.35
CA HIS A 172 10.67 5.09 6.81
C HIS A 172 9.60 4.36 6.01
N ILE A 173 8.43 4.18 6.63
CA ILE A 173 7.31 3.46 6.04
C ILE A 173 6.11 4.40 6.05
N PHE A 174 5.59 4.67 4.87
CA PHE A 174 4.31 5.33 4.66
C PHE A 174 3.26 4.25 4.40
N VAL A 175 2.29 4.12 5.30
CA VAL A 175 1.13 3.24 5.11
C VAL A 175 -0.04 4.12 4.71
N LEU A 176 -0.60 3.89 3.52
CA LEU A 176 -1.79 4.59 3.08
C LEU A 176 -2.97 4.11 3.93
N ASN A 177 -3.66 5.05 4.57
CA ASN A 177 -4.88 4.72 5.29
C ASN A 177 -5.97 4.26 4.32
N PHE A 178 -6.89 3.44 4.82
CA PHE A 178 -8.02 2.95 4.06
C PHE A 178 -8.86 4.14 3.54
N PRO A 179 -9.02 4.32 2.21
CA PRO A 179 -9.84 5.41 1.68
C PRO A 179 -11.31 5.17 2.06
N PRO A 180 -12.14 6.23 2.07
CA PRO A 180 -13.57 6.09 2.39
C PRO A 180 -14.30 5.32 1.27
N TYR A 181 -14.28 3.99 1.34
CA TYR A 181 -14.88 3.10 0.34
C TYR A 181 -16.40 3.20 0.27
N GLN A 182 -17.06 3.70 1.32
CA GLN A 182 -18.51 3.96 1.32
C GLN A 182 -18.91 4.96 0.25
N ASP A 183 -18.02 5.88 -0.09
CA ASP A 183 -18.27 6.91 -1.11
C ASP A 183 -17.87 6.44 -2.51
N SER A 184 -17.35 5.22 -2.65
CA SER A 184 -16.95 4.71 -3.95
C SER A 184 -18.18 4.44 -4.85
N PRO A 185 -18.11 4.71 -6.17
CA PRO A 185 -19.22 4.47 -7.09
C PRO A 185 -19.74 3.03 -7.07
N ILE A 186 -18.88 2.05 -6.82
CA ILE A 186 -19.27 0.64 -6.76
C ILE A 186 -20.17 0.35 -5.55
N ILE A 187 -19.92 1.00 -4.42
CA ILE A 187 -20.76 0.86 -3.21
C ILE A 187 -22.04 1.68 -3.36
N THR A 188 -21.92 2.97 -3.70
CA THR A 188 -23.07 3.88 -3.81
C THR A 188 -24.08 3.47 -4.90
N ARG A 189 -23.63 2.89 -6.03
CA ARG A 189 -24.53 2.39 -7.09
C ARG A 189 -25.10 1.01 -6.83
N SER A 190 -24.46 0.19 -5.99
CA SER A 190 -24.94 -1.16 -5.71
C SER A 190 -26.13 -1.20 -4.73
N GLY A 191 -26.43 -0.10 -4.03
CA GLY A 191 -27.49 -0.03 -3.03
C GLY A 191 -27.29 -0.95 -1.82
N ASN A 192 -26.08 -1.50 -1.65
CA ASN A 192 -25.81 -2.54 -0.66
C ASN A 192 -25.55 -1.91 0.73
N LEU A 193 -26.64 -1.72 1.49
CA LEU A 193 -26.69 -1.09 2.82
C LEU A 193 -25.73 -1.72 3.86
N SER A 194 -25.33 -2.98 3.66
CA SER A 194 -24.39 -3.69 4.55
C SER A 194 -22.99 -3.07 4.56
N ILE A 195 -22.56 -2.47 3.45
CA ILE A 195 -21.24 -1.82 3.34
C ILE A 195 -21.33 -0.36 3.79
N GLN A 196 -22.46 0.30 3.58
CA GLN A 196 -22.69 1.69 3.97
C GLN A 196 -22.72 1.86 5.51
N HIS A 197 -23.44 0.98 6.22
CA HIS A 197 -23.49 0.98 7.70
C HIS A 197 -22.14 0.60 8.35
N TYR A 198 -21.28 -0.10 7.61
CA TYR A 198 -20.02 -0.65 8.12
C TYR A 198 -18.90 0.40 8.14
N VAL A 199 -18.83 1.30 7.14
CA VAL A 199 -17.78 2.34 7.11
C VAL A 199 -18.09 3.55 7.99
N GLU A 200 -19.36 3.87 8.25
CA GLU A 200 -19.75 4.92 9.22
C GLU A 200 -19.16 4.66 10.62
N ASN A 201 -19.00 3.38 11.00
CA ASN A 201 -18.42 2.97 12.28
C ASN A 201 -16.89 3.09 12.35
N PHE A 202 -16.18 3.17 11.21
CA PHE A 202 -14.73 3.33 11.16
C PHE A 202 -14.29 4.79 11.39
N ILE A 203 -15.05 5.76 10.87
CA ILE A 203 -14.72 7.19 11.01
C ILE A 203 -15.03 7.70 12.42
N ILE A 204 -16.08 7.19 13.08
CA ILE A 204 -16.53 7.72 14.38
C ILE A 204 -15.77 7.12 15.58
N LYS A 205 -15.18 5.91 15.45
CA LYS A 205 -14.50 5.22 16.57
C LYS A 205 -12.97 5.23 16.51
N GLY A 206 -12.37 5.92 15.54
CA GLY A 206 -10.93 6.19 15.49
C GLY A 206 -10.46 7.20 16.55
N LYS A 207 -10.72 6.93 17.83
CA LYS A 207 -9.96 7.51 18.94
C LYS A 207 -8.96 6.44 19.40
N LEU A 208 -7.78 6.47 18.80
CA LEU A 208 -6.55 6.05 19.48
C LEU A 208 -6.08 7.20 20.36
#